data_AF-A0A947G2G7-F1
#
_entry.id   AF-A0A947G2G7-F1
#
_cell.length_a   1.000
_cell.length_b   1.000
_cell.length_c   1.000
_cell.angle_alpha   90.00
_cell.angle_beta   90.00
_cell.angle_gamma   90.00
#
_symmetry.space_group_name_H-M   'P 1'
#
loop_
_entity.id
_entity.type
_entity.pdbx_description
1 polymer ?
#
loop_
_entity_poly.entity_id
_entity_poly.type
_entity_poly.pdbx_seq_one_letter_code
_entity_poly.pdbx_strand_id
1 'polypeptide(L)'
;MASRIIVDGIKVEGAEAQRIIDEVMRDVDDAGTARRLVPLSLLVTVAVACGIAAGLTGYLLGRAAPGVPTGWRVAICIVVSICVCGACSRVHWRFYRRKLRAAMQRRGFDLCSTCGYWLKGLGERQGRCPECGASRPVGRPEAGVRG
;
A
#
# COMPACT_ATOMS: atom_id res chain seq x y z
N MET A 1 5.24 -15.84 23.18
CA MET A 1 4.01 -15.00 23.30
C MET A 1 3.55 -14.66 21.89
N ALA A 2 2.50 -15.32 21.40
CA ALA A 2 2.02 -15.16 20.03
C ALA A 2 1.13 -13.92 19.92
N SER A 3 1.55 -12.95 19.10
CA SER A 3 0.78 -11.74 18.80
C SER A 3 -0.50 -12.12 18.06
N ARG A 4 -1.66 -11.76 18.63
CA ARG A 4 -2.98 -11.91 17.99
C ARG A 4 -3.31 -10.64 17.24
N ILE A 5 -3.40 -10.72 15.92
CA ILE A 5 -3.94 -9.65 15.09
C ILE A 5 -5.36 -10.08 14.72
N ILE A 6 -6.36 -9.36 15.23
CA ILE A 6 -7.76 -9.55 14.85
C ILE A 6 -7.97 -8.71 13.60
N VAL A 7 -8.13 -9.37 12.45
CA VAL A 7 -8.60 -8.73 11.23
C VAL A 7 -10.00 -9.29 10.96
N ASP A 8 -11.02 -8.45 11.10
CA ASP A 8 -12.42 -8.70 10.68
C ASP A 8 -13.04 -10.05 11.10
N GLY A 9 -12.94 -10.43 12.38
CA GLY A 9 -13.78 -11.49 12.96
C GLY A 9 -13.50 -12.94 12.51
N ILE A 10 -12.53 -13.17 11.63
CA ILE A 10 -12.10 -14.52 11.26
C ILE A 10 -10.91 -14.89 12.15
N LYS A 11 -11.10 -15.90 13.00
CA LYS A 11 -10.06 -16.45 13.88
C LYS A 11 -9.11 -17.31 13.04
N VAL A 12 -8.22 -16.67 12.28
CA VAL A 12 -7.18 -17.39 11.55
C VAL A 12 -6.05 -17.68 12.53
N GLU A 13 -5.70 -18.96 12.72
CA GLU A 13 -4.50 -19.33 13.47
C GLU A 13 -3.28 -18.75 12.73
N GLY A 14 -2.44 -17.98 13.44
CA GLY A 14 -1.48 -17.07 12.82
C GLY A 14 -0.56 -17.71 11.78
N ALA A 15 -0.26 -19.01 11.90
CA ALA A 15 0.57 -19.74 10.95
C ALA A 15 -0.06 -19.88 9.55
N GLU A 16 -1.37 -20.07 9.45
CA GLU A 16 -2.07 -20.24 8.17
C GLU A 16 -2.29 -18.88 7.47
N ALA A 17 -2.61 -17.84 8.25
CA ALA A 17 -2.68 -16.47 7.75
C ALA A 17 -1.35 -16.04 7.14
N GLN A 18 -0.24 -16.30 7.84
CA GLN A 18 1.10 -15.98 7.34
C GLN A 18 1.40 -16.72 6.02
N ARG A 19 1.06 -18.01 5.91
CA ARG A 19 1.29 -18.78 4.67
C ARG A 19 0.51 -18.22 3.49
N ILE A 20 -0.77 -17.89 3.69
CA ILE A 20 -1.59 -17.31 2.62
C ILE A 20 -1.00 -15.95 2.19
N ILE A 21 -0.57 -15.12 3.15
CA ILE A 21 0.08 -13.84 2.87
C ILE A 21 1.37 -14.05 2.08
N ASP A 22 2.26 -14.94 2.53
CA ASP A 22 3.54 -15.22 1.86
C ASP A 22 3.33 -15.79 0.45
N GLU A 23 2.33 -16.64 0.27
CA GLU A 23 1.99 -17.20 -1.04
C GLU A 23 1.38 -16.15 -1.97
N VAL A 24 0.53 -15.24 -1.45
CA VAL A 24 0.05 -14.08 -2.23
C VAL A 24 1.20 -13.16 -2.61
N MET A 25 2.14 -12.91 -1.69
CA MET A 25 3.32 -12.09 -1.94
C MET A 25 4.21 -12.70 -3.02
N ARG A 26 4.45 -14.02 -2.98
CA ARG A 26 5.18 -14.74 -4.03
C ARG A 26 4.52 -14.62 -5.40
N ASP A 27 3.21 -14.84 -5.50
CA ASP A 27 2.49 -14.69 -6.77
C ASP A 27 2.54 -13.25 -7.29
N VAL A 28 2.47 -12.28 -6.38
CA VAL A 28 2.63 -10.87 -6.74
C VAL A 28 4.04 -10.64 -7.30
N ASP A 29 5.09 -11.25 -6.75
CA ASP A 29 6.45 -11.15 -7.27
C ASP A 29 6.63 -11.87 -8.62
N ASP A 30 6.06 -13.08 -8.76
CA ASP A 30 6.19 -13.96 -9.92
C ASP A 30 5.38 -13.53 -11.15
N ALA A 31 4.23 -12.86 -10.98
CA ALA A 31 3.35 -12.41 -12.06
C ALA A 31 3.93 -11.26 -12.95
N GLY A 32 5.26 -11.12 -13.00
CA GLY A 32 5.96 -10.14 -13.83
C GLY A 32 6.35 -8.86 -13.07
N THR A 33 6.44 -8.93 -11.74
CA THR A 33 6.79 -7.76 -10.93
C THR A 33 8.31 -7.52 -10.93
N ALA A 34 9.15 -8.54 -11.15
CA ALA A 34 10.60 -8.35 -11.29
C ALA A 34 11.02 -7.36 -12.40
N ARG A 35 10.29 -7.27 -13.53
CA ARG A 35 10.57 -6.27 -14.59
C ARG A 35 9.92 -4.89 -14.37
N ARG A 36 9.01 -4.75 -13.38
CA ARG A 36 8.26 -3.50 -13.09
C ARG A 36 8.38 -2.99 -11.65
N LEU A 37 9.13 -3.66 -10.77
CA LEU A 37 9.61 -3.14 -9.48
C LEU A 37 10.80 -2.19 -9.66
N VAL A 38 11.59 -2.38 -10.73
CA VAL A 38 12.70 -1.48 -11.12
C VAL A 38 12.28 0.00 -11.16
N PRO A 39 11.18 0.43 -11.80
CA PRO A 39 10.79 1.85 -11.78
C PRO A 39 10.39 2.37 -10.40
N LEU A 40 10.04 1.48 -9.45
CA LEU A 40 9.49 1.88 -8.16
C LEU A 40 10.56 2.05 -7.09
N SER A 41 11.47 1.08 -6.97
CA SER A 41 12.68 1.28 -6.18
C SER A 41 13.49 2.43 -6.75
N LEU A 42 13.58 2.55 -8.08
CA LEU A 42 14.25 3.67 -8.74
C LEU A 42 13.55 5.01 -8.48
N LEU A 43 12.22 5.07 -8.42
CA LEU A 43 11.49 6.28 -8.01
C LEU A 43 11.81 6.69 -6.57
N VAL A 44 11.85 5.73 -5.64
CA VAL A 44 12.21 6.01 -4.25
C VAL A 44 13.67 6.46 -4.16
N THR A 45 14.60 5.78 -4.83
CA THR A 45 16.01 6.13 -4.87
C THR A 45 16.22 7.51 -5.49
N VAL A 46 15.52 7.84 -6.58
CA VAL A 46 15.56 9.16 -7.22
C VAL A 46 15.00 10.24 -6.29
N ALA A 47 13.86 10.00 -5.62
CA ALA A 47 13.29 10.95 -4.68
C ALA A 47 14.22 11.24 -3.50
N VAL A 48 14.84 10.20 -2.94
CA VAL A 48 15.84 10.33 -1.87
C VAL A 48 17.08 11.09 -2.39
N ALA A 49 17.60 10.73 -3.57
CA ALA A 49 18.74 11.42 -4.18
C ALA A 49 18.45 12.90 -4.44
N CYS A 50 17.24 13.24 -4.94
CA CYS A 50 16.81 14.62 -5.13
C CYS A 50 16.70 15.37 -3.80
N GLY A 51 16.19 14.74 -2.73
CA GLY A 51 16.13 15.34 -1.39
C GLY A 51 17.52 15.65 -0.84
N ILE A 52 18.46 14.70 -0.96
CA ILE A 52 19.86 14.88 -0.59
C ILE A 52 20.50 15.99 -1.41
N ALA A 53 20.31 15.99 -2.73
CA ALA A 53 20.85 17.01 -3.63
C ALA A 53 20.31 18.40 -3.27
N ALA A 54 19.00 18.56 -3.06
CA ALA A 54 18.39 19.82 -2.65
C ALA A 54 18.92 20.31 -1.29
N GLY A 55 19.10 19.41 -0.32
CA GLY A 55 19.71 19.72 0.97
C GLY A 55 21.16 20.17 0.84
N LEU A 56 21.95 19.47 0.02
CA LEU A 56 23.34 19.83 -0.27
C LEU A 56 23.44 21.19 -0.98
N THR A 57 22.61 21.40 -2.01
CA THR A 57 22.53 22.65 -2.75
C THR A 57 22.13 23.80 -1.82
N GLY A 58 21.15 23.61 -0.94
CA GLY A 58 20.75 24.59 0.06
C GLY A 58 21.85 24.87 1.12
N TYR A 59 22.61 23.84 1.51
CA TYR A 59 23.77 23.99 2.39
C TYR A 59 24.89 24.81 1.72
N LEU A 60 25.17 24.54 0.44
CA LEU A 60 26.19 25.25 -0.34
C LEU A 60 25.77 26.70 -0.66
N LEU A 61 24.53 26.93 -1.12
CA LEU A 61 23.97 28.28 -1.31
C LEU A 61 23.85 29.04 0.01
N GLY A 62 23.62 28.33 1.11
CA GLY A 62 23.60 28.89 2.43
C GLY A 62 24.95 29.44 2.89
N ARG A 63 26.07 28.91 2.38
CA ARG A 63 27.38 29.55 2.54
C ARG A 63 27.49 30.85 1.72
N ALA A 64 26.75 30.97 0.62
CA ALA A 64 26.75 32.16 -0.23
C ALA A 64 25.80 33.28 0.26
N ALA A 65 24.76 32.95 1.03
CA ALA A 65 23.80 33.91 1.60
C ALA A 65 23.96 34.03 3.13
N PRO A 66 24.84 34.92 3.64
CA PRO A 66 24.99 35.17 5.07
C PRO A 66 23.78 35.93 5.59
N GLY A 67 22.97 35.30 6.45
CA GLY A 67 21.81 35.96 7.08
C GLY A 67 20.67 35.04 7.47
N VAL A 68 20.59 33.84 6.90
CA VAL A 68 19.58 32.85 7.30
C VAL A 68 20.11 32.00 8.45
N PRO A 69 19.42 31.92 9.60
CA PRO A 69 19.83 31.10 10.73
C PRO A 69 19.93 29.61 10.33
N THR A 70 20.99 28.93 10.74
CA THR A 70 21.24 27.52 10.42
C THR A 70 20.07 26.61 10.80
N GLY A 71 19.41 26.89 11.93
CA GLY A 71 18.24 26.14 12.39
C GLY A 71 17.07 26.16 11.41
N TRP A 72 16.83 27.29 10.74
CA TRP A 72 15.72 27.43 9.79
C TRP A 72 15.97 26.61 8.50
N ARG A 73 17.22 26.54 8.07
CA ARG A 73 17.61 25.74 6.89
C ARG A 73 17.39 24.26 7.12
N VAL A 74 17.80 23.77 8.31
CA VAL A 74 17.60 22.37 8.70
C VAL A 74 16.11 22.05 8.81
N ALA A 75 15.32 22.95 9.42
CA ALA A 75 13.88 22.78 9.54
C ALA A 75 13.18 22.66 8.17
N ILE A 76 13.52 23.54 7.21
CA ILE A 76 12.96 23.48 5.85
C ILE A 76 13.32 22.15 5.17
N CYS A 77 14.58 21.71 5.26
CA CYS A 77 15.01 20.44 4.65
C CYS A 77 14.26 19.24 5.22
N ILE A 78 14.04 19.20 6.53
CA ILE A 78 13.28 18.14 7.19
C ILE A 78 11.83 18.16 6.71
N VAL A 79 11.18 19.33 6.71
CA VAL A 79 9.78 19.47 6.29
C VAL A 79 9.58 19.03 4.84
N VAL A 80 10.43 19.49 3.93
CA VAL A 80 10.38 19.09 2.51
C VAL A 80 10.57 17.58 2.37
N SER A 81 11.52 16.98 3.10
CA SER A 81 11.76 15.54 3.05
C SER A 81 10.55 14.74 3.52
N ILE A 82 9.90 15.15 4.63
CA ILE A 82 8.69 14.50 5.14
C ILE A 82 7.54 14.62 4.13
N CYS A 83 7.35 15.80 3.53
CA CYS A 83 6.30 16.02 2.52
C CYS A 83 6.50 15.13 1.28
N VAL A 84 7.72 15.05 0.76
CA VAL A 84 8.05 14.20 -0.39
C VAL A 84 7.86 12.72 -0.05
N CYS A 85 8.39 12.25 1.07
CA CYS A 85 8.20 10.86 1.52
C CYS A 85 6.72 10.51 1.73
N GLY A 86 5.95 11.41 2.34
CA GLY A 86 4.51 11.21 2.56
C GLY A 86 3.71 11.15 1.26
N ALA A 87 4.03 12.01 0.29
CA ALA A 87 3.41 11.99 -1.03
C ALA A 87 3.73 10.70 -1.79
N CYS A 88 5.01 10.30 -1.83
CA CYS A 88 5.45 9.05 -2.44
C CYS A 88 4.78 7.84 -1.80
N SER A 89 4.71 7.78 -0.47
CA SER A 89 4.06 6.69 0.27
C SER A 89 2.57 6.57 -0.06
N ARG A 90 1.84 7.68 -0.16
CA ARG A 90 0.42 7.66 -0.57
C ARG A 90 0.22 7.15 -1.98
N VAL A 91 1.01 7.62 -2.95
CA VAL A 91 0.91 7.19 -4.34
C VAL A 91 1.25 5.71 -4.45
N HIS A 92 2.31 5.27 -3.75
CA HIS A 92 2.68 3.87 -3.63
C HIS A 92 1.53 3.02 -3.08
N TRP A 93 0.95 3.44 -1.96
CA TRP A 93 -0.17 2.74 -1.33
C TRP A 93 -1.38 2.59 -2.26
N ARG A 94 -1.71 3.66 -3.01
CA ARG A 94 -2.81 3.63 -3.99
C ARG A 94 -2.54 2.62 -5.11
N PHE A 95 -1.32 2.55 -5.62
CA PHE A 95 -0.97 1.63 -6.69
C PHE A 95 -0.92 0.18 -6.20
N TYR A 96 -0.31 -0.04 -5.03
CA TYR A 96 -0.20 -1.34 -4.38
C TYR A 96 -1.58 -1.92 -4.06
N ARG A 97 -2.50 -1.11 -3.52
CA ARG A 97 -3.88 -1.52 -3.24
C ARG A 97 -4.62 -2.04 -4.47
N ARG A 98 -4.44 -1.43 -5.64
CA ARG A 98 -5.10 -1.88 -6.87
C ARG A 98 -4.62 -3.26 -7.31
N LYS A 99 -3.31 -3.50 -7.26
CA LYS A 99 -2.71 -4.79 -7.62
C LYS A 99 -3.06 -5.88 -6.63
N LEU A 100 -2.91 -5.61 -5.34
CA LEU A 100 -3.25 -6.56 -4.29
C LEU A 100 -4.73 -6.96 -4.36
N ARG A 101 -5.61 -5.98 -4.60
CA ARG A 101 -7.04 -6.24 -4.84
C ARG A 101 -7.26 -7.14 -6.04
N ALA A 102 -6.61 -6.86 -7.18
CA ALA A 102 -6.73 -7.69 -8.37
C ALA A 102 -6.22 -9.12 -8.15
N ALA A 103 -5.10 -9.28 -7.45
CA ALA A 103 -4.53 -10.58 -7.11
C ALA A 103 -5.47 -11.38 -6.19
N MET A 104 -5.99 -10.75 -5.13
CA MET A 104 -6.98 -11.37 -4.24
C MET A 104 -8.27 -11.73 -5.00
N GLN A 105 -8.79 -10.86 -5.86
CA GLN A 105 -9.99 -11.15 -6.65
C GLN A 105 -9.79 -12.32 -7.62
N ARG A 106 -8.58 -12.53 -8.16
CA ARG A 106 -8.24 -13.69 -9.01
C ARG A 106 -8.21 -15.00 -8.22
N ARG A 107 -7.82 -14.95 -6.95
CA ARG A 107 -7.89 -16.10 -6.03
C ARG A 107 -9.29 -16.36 -5.48
N GLY A 108 -10.31 -15.67 -5.98
CA GLY A 108 -11.70 -15.87 -5.56
C GLY A 108 -12.09 -15.16 -4.27
N PHE A 109 -11.24 -14.30 -3.70
CA PHE A 109 -11.65 -13.46 -2.57
C PHE A 109 -12.67 -12.43 -3.04
N ASP A 110 -13.82 -12.39 -2.38
CA ASP A 110 -14.85 -11.39 -2.63
C ASP A 110 -14.55 -10.10 -1.87
N LEU A 111 -13.98 -9.13 -2.58
CA LEU A 111 -13.61 -7.82 -2.03
C LEU A 111 -14.48 -6.74 -2.67
N CYS A 112 -14.91 -5.77 -1.87
CA CYS A 112 -15.59 -4.58 -2.38
C CYS A 112 -14.71 -3.85 -3.42
N SER A 113 -15.27 -3.60 -4.60
CA SER A 113 -14.59 -2.90 -5.70
C SER A 113 -14.18 -1.46 -5.35
N THR A 114 -14.89 -0.83 -4.42
CA THR A 114 -14.66 0.56 -4.00
C THR A 114 -13.61 0.63 -2.89
N CYS A 115 -13.95 0.16 -1.69
CA CYS A 115 -13.08 0.29 -0.52
C CYS A 115 -12.08 -0.87 -0.34
N GLY A 116 -12.34 -2.05 -0.92
CA GLY A 116 -11.52 -3.24 -0.74
C GLY A 116 -11.85 -4.06 0.52
N TYR A 117 -12.97 -3.78 1.19
CA TYR A 117 -13.45 -4.55 2.33
C TYR A 117 -13.77 -6.00 1.95
N TRP A 118 -13.51 -6.94 2.85
CA TRP A 118 -13.74 -8.36 2.61
C TRP A 118 -15.21 -8.72 2.85
N LEU A 119 -15.90 -9.22 1.82
CA LEU A 119 -17.34 -9.50 1.84
C LEU A 119 -17.67 -10.96 2.18
N LYS A 120 -16.69 -11.76 2.61
CA LYS A 120 -16.90 -13.16 2.96
C LYS A 120 -17.81 -13.26 4.19
N GLY A 121 -18.85 -14.08 4.11
CA GLY A 121 -19.81 -14.27 5.21
C GLY A 121 -20.93 -13.22 5.26
N LEU A 122 -20.88 -12.15 4.45
CA LEU A 122 -22.04 -11.27 4.27
C LEU A 122 -23.02 -11.97 3.31
N GLY A 123 -24.14 -12.43 3.88
CA GLY A 123 -25.20 -13.10 3.11
C GLY A 123 -25.69 -12.25 1.93
N GLU A 124 -26.19 -12.91 0.88
CA GLU A 124 -26.58 -12.27 -0.39
C GLU A 124 -27.56 -11.10 -0.23
N ARG A 125 -28.33 -11.09 0.86
CA ARG A 125 -29.30 -10.02 1.17
C ARG A 125 -28.64 -8.66 1.46
N GLN A 126 -27.36 -8.64 1.83
CA GLN A 126 -26.61 -7.39 2.02
C GLN A 126 -26.04 -6.93 0.67
N GLY A 127 -26.91 -6.31 -0.14
CA GLY A 127 -26.54 -5.75 -1.44
C GLY A 127 -25.61 -4.53 -1.38
N ARG A 128 -25.14 -4.12 -0.18
CA ARG A 128 -24.26 -2.97 0.03
C ARG A 128 -23.09 -3.33 0.94
N CYS A 129 -21.93 -2.74 0.68
CA CYS A 129 -20.76 -2.86 1.52
C CYS A 129 -20.96 -2.11 2.86
N PRO A 130 -20.65 -2.71 4.02
CA PRO A 130 -20.85 -2.07 5.33
C PRO A 130 -19.91 -0.86 5.56
N GLU A 131 -18.72 -0.89 4.97
CA GLU A 131 -17.72 0.19 5.15
C GLU A 131 -18.01 1.43 4.31
N CYS A 132 -18.43 1.25 3.05
CA CYS A 132 -18.54 2.37 2.10
C CYS A 132 -19.92 2.55 1.47
N GLY A 133 -20.88 1.66 1.77
CA GLY A 133 -22.23 1.70 1.21
C GLY A 133 -22.33 1.33 -0.28
N ALA A 134 -21.21 1.05 -0.96
CA ALA A 134 -21.21 0.72 -2.38
C ALA A 134 -22.03 -0.55 -2.66
N SER A 135 -22.81 -0.53 -3.74
CA SER A 135 -23.60 -1.68 -4.19
C SER A 135 -22.69 -2.84 -4.62
N ARG A 136 -23.02 -4.06 -4.16
CA ARG A 136 -22.30 -5.28 -4.55
C ARG A 136 -22.62 -5.60 -6.01
N PRO A 137 -21.62 -5.92 -6.86
CA PRO A 137 -21.91 -6.39 -8.21
C PRO A 137 -22.71 -7.70 -8.10
N VAL A 138 -23.93 -7.69 -8.62
CA VAL A 138 -24.81 -8.85 -8.65
C VAL A 138 -24.22 -9.85 -9.66
N GLY A 139 -23.84 -11.04 -9.20
CA GLY A 139 -23.53 -12.14 -10.11
C GLY A 139 -22.05 -12.54 -10.25
N ARG A 140 -21.39 -12.92 -9.17
CA ARG A 140 -20.47 -14.05 -9.29
C ARG A 140 -21.24 -15.30 -8.87
N PRO A 141 -21.58 -16.21 -9.81
CA PRO A 141 -22.09 -17.52 -9.41
C PRO A 141 -21.05 -18.13 -8.47
N GLU A 142 -21.50 -18.66 -7.35
CA GLU A 142 -20.66 -19.32 -6.37
C GLU A 142 -19.79 -20.34 -7.12
N ALA A 143 -18.51 -20.01 -7.31
CA ALA A 143 -17.57 -20.92 -7.91
C ALA A 143 -17.46 -22.07 -6.92
N GLY A 144 -18.17 -23.16 -7.23
CA GLY A 144 -18.47 -24.25 -6.32
C GLY A 144 -17.30 -24.59 -5.42
N VAL A 145 -17.50 -24.35 -4.12
CA VAL A 145 -16.70 -24.95 -3.06
C VAL A 145 -16.90 -26.45 -3.22
N ARG A 146 -15.97 -27.10 -3.94
CA ARG A 146 -15.87 -28.56 -3.92
C ARG A 146 -15.42 -28.91 -2.51
N GLY A 147 -16.38 -29.40 -1.73
CA GLY A 147 -16.13 -30.02 -0.43
C GLY A 147 -15.32 -31.30 -0.57
#